data_AF-A0A2L2JVX2-F1
#
_entry.id   AF-A0A2L2JVX2-F1
#
_cell.length_a   1.000
_cell.length_b   1.000
_cell.length_c   1.000
_cell.angle_alpha   90.00
_cell.angle_beta   90.00
_cell.angle_gamma   90.00
#
_symmetry.space_group_name_H-M   'P 1'
#
loop_
_entity.id
_entity.type
_entity.pdbx_description
1 polymer ?
#
loop_
_entity_poly.entity_id
_entity_poly.type
_entity_poly.pdbx_seq_one_letter_code
_entity_poly.pdbx_strand_id
1 'polypeptide(L)' 'MSMRYEFILDGELSDRALAAFPELTPGRHRQGQTVLYGPLTGPTAMRTILARIDNLGLTLLEMRQLPD' A
#
# COMPACT_ATOMS: atom_id res chain seq x y z
N MET A 1 10.78 9.51 -13.22
CA MET A 1 9.31 9.52 -13.34
C MET A 1 8.77 8.83 -12.11
N SER A 2 8.13 9.57 -11.22
CA SER A 2 7.40 9.01 -10.07
C SER A 2 6.14 8.34 -10.59
N MET A 3 5.98 7.05 -10.34
CA MET A 3 4.78 6.30 -10.71
C MET A 3 3.93 6.16 -9.46
N ARG A 4 2.64 6.44 -9.59
CA ARG A 4 1.71 6.29 -8.47
C ARG A 4 1.26 4.83 -8.41
N TYR A 5 1.47 4.18 -7.28
CA TYR A 5 0.99 2.82 -7.07
C TYR A 5 -0.16 2.84 -6.09
N GLU A 6 -1.12 1.97 -6.34
CA GLU A 6 -2.24 1.67 -5.49
C GLU A 6 -2.16 0.19 -5.09
N PHE A 7 -2.28 -0.08 -3.80
CA PHE A 7 -2.25 -1.40 -3.19
C PHE A 7 -3.56 -1.60 -2.47
N ILE A 8 -4.29 -2.64 -2.83
CA ILE A 8 -5.54 -3.05 -2.20
C ILE A 8 -5.20 -4.26 -1.34
N LEU A 9 -5.43 -4.15 -0.05
CA LEU A 9 -5.18 -5.18 0.95
C LEU A 9 -6.49 -5.74 1.46
N ASP A 10 -6.49 -7.04 1.75
CA ASP A 10 -7.56 -7.71 2.47
C ASP A 10 -7.40 -7.43 3.95
N GLY A 11 -8.48 -7.00 4.59
CA GLY A 11 -8.49 -6.57 5.97
C GLY A 11 -8.37 -5.06 6.16
N GLU A 12 -8.70 -4.64 7.38
CA GLU A 12 -8.62 -3.26 7.81
C GLU A 12 -7.23 -3.00 8.41
N LEU A 13 -6.44 -2.17 7.75
CA LEU A 13 -5.19 -1.67 8.32
C LEU A 13 -5.51 -0.75 9.48
N SER A 14 -5.03 -1.10 10.67
CA SER A 14 -5.08 -0.20 11.82
C SER A 14 -4.17 1.01 11.59
N ASP A 15 -4.43 2.13 12.26
CA ASP A 15 -3.56 3.33 12.27
C ASP A 15 -2.08 3.02 12.49
N ARG A 16 -1.76 2.01 13.31
CA ARG A 16 -0.37 1.56 13.54
C ARG A 16 0.29 1.02 12.27
N ALA A 17 -0.46 0.24 11.49
CA ALA A 17 0.03 -0.33 10.26
C ALA A 17 0.14 0.76 9.19
N LEU A 18 -0.82 1.70 9.14
CA LEU A 18 -0.73 2.91 8.32
C LEU A 18 0.50 3.77 8.66
N ALA A 19 0.81 3.94 9.94
CA ALA A 19 2.01 4.64 10.40
C ALA A 19 3.32 3.96 9.97
N ALA A 20 3.29 2.66 9.61
CA ALA A 20 4.45 1.99 9.03
C ALA A 20 4.71 2.40 7.58
N PHE A 21 3.77 3.09 6.92
CA PHE A 21 3.86 3.54 5.54
C PHE A 21 3.70 5.06 5.42
N PRO A 22 4.63 5.87 5.97
CA PRO A 22 4.52 7.33 5.89
C PRO A 22 4.55 7.88 4.46
N GLU A 23 5.10 7.11 3.52
CA GLU A 23 5.19 7.44 2.09
C GLU A 23 3.90 7.11 1.32
N LEU A 24 3.00 6.31 1.91
CA LEU A 24 1.73 5.92 1.31
C LEU A 24 0.58 6.61 2.05
N THR A 25 -0.45 6.98 1.31
CA THR A 25 -1.69 7.54 1.86
C THR A 25 -2.77 6.47 1.84
N PRO A 26 -3.44 6.19 2.97
CA PRO A 26 -4.64 5.36 2.97
C PRO A 26 -5.75 6.03 2.16
N GLY A 27 -6.31 5.26 1.25
CA GLY A 27 -7.51 5.60 0.51
C GLY A 27 -8.78 5.13 1.21
N ARG A 28 -9.88 5.16 0.46
CA ARG A 28 -11.18 4.80 0.98
C ARG A 28 -11.22 3.31 1.29
N HIS A 29 -11.30 2.96 2.57
CA HIS A 29 -11.58 1.60 2.99
C HIS A 29 -12.92 1.14 2.39
N ARG A 30 -12.91 0.00 1.71
CA ARG A 30 -14.14 -0.73 1.36
C ARG A 30 -14.37 -1.77 2.45
N GLN A 31 -15.60 -2.27 2.62
CA GLN A 31 -15.92 -3.20 3.71
C GLN A 31 -14.96 -4.41 3.69
N GLY A 32 -14.06 -4.48 4.67
CA GLY A 32 -13.03 -5.53 4.77
C GLY A 32 -11.80 -5.35 3.87
N GLN A 33 -11.60 -4.19 3.22
CA GLN A 33 -10.45 -3.95 2.34
C GLN A 33 -9.84 -2.57 2.60
N THR A 34 -8.51 -2.51 2.61
CA THR A 34 -7.79 -1.25 2.71
C THR A 34 -7.08 -0.92 1.41
N VAL A 35 -7.30 0.29 0.91
CA VAL A 35 -6.57 0.83 -0.22
C VAL A 35 -5.45 1.73 0.29
N LEU A 36 -4.22 1.54 -0.19
CA LEU A 36 -3.09 2.43 0.02
C LEU A 36 -2.63 2.95 -1.34
N TYR A 37 -2.38 4.25 -1.48
CA TYR A 37 -1.78 4.79 -2.69
C TYR A 37 -0.61 5.72 -2.38
N GLY A 38 0.41 5.73 -3.23
CA GLY A 38 1.52 6.66 -3.07
C GLY A 38 2.48 6.68 -4.25
N PRO A 39 3.26 7.77 -4.38
CA PRO A 39 4.31 7.86 -5.39
C PRO A 39 5.49 6.98 -4.98
N LEU A 40 5.81 5.97 -5.79
CA LEU A 40 6.99 5.13 -5.56
C LEU A 40 8.09 5.47 -6.55
N THR A 41 9.29 5.65 -6.02
CA THR A 41 10.49 5.93 -6.81
C THR A 41 11.19 4.61 -7.15
N GLY A 42 10.59 3.89 -8.10
CA GLY A 42 11.17 2.65 -8.65
C GLY A 42 10.94 1.38 -7.81
N PRO A 43 11.51 0.25 -8.26
CA PRO A 43 11.19 -1.09 -7.75
C PRO A 43 11.68 -1.34 -6.33
N THR A 44 12.66 -0.59 -5.84
CA THR A 44 13.17 -0.71 -4.46
C THR A 44 12.11 -0.27 -3.44
N ALA A 45 11.46 0.87 -3.68
CA ALA A 45 10.42 1.38 -2.79
C ALA A 45 9.24 0.39 -2.73
N MET A 46 8.81 -0.14 -3.87
CA MET A 46 7.79 -1.21 -3.93
C MET A 46 8.18 -2.43 -3.09
N ARG A 47 9.43 -2.92 -3.21
CA ARG A 47 9.92 -4.04 -2.39
C ARG A 47 9.88 -3.74 -0.89
N THR A 48 10.18 -2.52 -0.48
CA THR A 48 10.07 -2.11 0.93
C THR A 48 8.63 -2.13 1.42
N ILE A 49 7.67 -1.68 0.60
CA ILE A 49 6.25 -1.75 0.91
C ILE A 49 5.80 -3.21 1.04
N LEU A 50 6.16 -4.07 0.08
CA LEU A 50 5.82 -5.50 0.10
C LEU A 50 6.38 -6.21 1.34
N ALA A 51 7.64 -5.93 1.70
CA ALA A 51 8.25 -6.50 2.90
C ALA A 51 7.52 -6.08 4.19
N ARG A 52 7.03 -4.83 4.27
CA ARG A 52 6.24 -4.37 5.42
C ARG A 52 4.85 -5.01 5.46
N ILE A 53 4.19 -5.15 4.32
CA ILE A 53 2.91 -5.86 4.19
C ILE A 53 3.05 -7.31 4.69
N ASP A 54 4.09 -8.01 4.23
CA ASP A 54 4.41 -9.39 4.62
C ASP A 54 4.73 -9.50 6.12
N ASN A 55 5.55 -8.58 6.64
CA ASN A 55 5.89 -8.53 8.08
C ASN A 55 4.67 -8.25 8.97
N LEU A 56 3.65 -7.57 8.46
CA LEU A 56 2.38 -7.35 9.15
C LEU A 56 1.41 -8.54 9.01
N GLY A 57 1.73 -9.54 8.18
CA GLY A 57 0.87 -10.69 7.89
C GLY A 57 -0.38 -10.30 7.10
N LEU A 58 -0.31 -9.23 6.30
CA LEU A 58 -1.43 -8.73 5.53
C LEU A 58 -1.45 -9.35 4.13
N THR A 59 -2.65 -9.61 3.63
CA THR A 59 -2.84 -10.14 2.28
C THR A 59 -3.00 -8.99 1.29
N LEU A 60 -2.06 -8.87 0.34
CA LEU A 60 -2.23 -7.98 -0.80
C LEU A 60 -3.21 -8.62 -1.80
N LEU A 61 -4.36 -7.99 -2.01
CA LEU A 61 -5.37 -8.42 -2.98
C LEU A 61 -5.02 -7.99 -4.39
N GLU A 62 -4.77 -6.70 -4.57
CA GLU A 62 -4.50 -6.12 -5.89
C GLU A 62 -3.44 -5.03 -5.80
N MET A 63 -2.63 -4.91 -6.86
CA MET A 63 -1.69 -3.81 -7.04
C MET A 63 -1.96 -3.17 -8.39
N ARG A 64 -2.28 -1.88 -8.39
CA ARG A 64 -2.54 -1.09 -9.59
C ARG A 64 -1.47 -0.03 -9.72
N GLN A 65 -0.85 0.03 -10.88
CA GLN A 65 0.03 1.13 -11.25
C GLN A 65 -0.81 2.18 -11.99
N LEU A 66 -0.86 3.37 -11.43
CA LEU A 66 -1.52 4.53 -12.02
C LEU A 66 -0.45 5.35 -12.77
N PRO A 67 -0.62 5.55 -14.08
CA PRO A 67 0.09 6.62 -14.77
C PRO A 67 -0.43 7.97 -14.25
N ASP A 68 0.48 8.90 -13.98
CA ASP A 68 0.15 10.28 -13.62
C ASP A 68 -0.40 11.05 -14.83
#